data_AF-H6SPZ2-F1
#
_entry.id   AF-H6SPZ2-F1
#
_cell.length_a   1.000
_cell.length_b   1.000
_cell.length_c   1.000
_cell.angle_alpha   90.00
_cell.angle_beta   90.00
_cell.angle_gamma   90.00
#
_symmetry.space_group_name_H-M   'P 1'
#
loop_
_entity.id
_entity.type
_entity.pdbx_description
1 polymer ?
#
loop_
_entity_poly.entity_id
_entity_poly.type
_entity_poly.pdbx_seq_one_letter_code
_entity_poly.pdbx_strand_id
1 'polypeptide(L)'
;MTVARDLLDLDPALPLSDRVRRVWFAPDGSPRPWWFTPADTVDAVLIALFSKDTGLALTGAHDALRATPEGALALLILLDALPRRLWAGHDKASAGNAAARALVIDSLRQGHDRHWPPAGRLLAGLCFLRSPDPIDQERGFALVDALGRPDWLAWALQKGKAGEARLPSLNFPGTPPGKAPPLSPLSASKYPAPPPAPESPPRPRKY
;
A
#
# COMPACT_ATOMS: atom_id res chain seq x y z
N MET A 1 3.10 -0.71 20.03
CA MET A 1 2.02 -1.63 20.46
C MET A 1 0.61 -1.17 20.05
N THR A 2 0.35 0.12 19.78
CA THR A 2 -0.98 0.63 19.40
C THR A 2 -1.49 0.11 18.05
N VAL A 3 -0.64 0.10 17.00
CA VAL A 3 -1.07 -0.28 15.64
C VAL A 3 -1.58 -1.72 15.55
N ALA A 4 -0.95 -2.67 16.25
CA ALA A 4 -1.40 -4.06 16.25
C ALA A 4 -2.76 -4.22 16.95
N ARG A 5 -3.04 -3.39 17.96
CA ARG A 5 -4.32 -3.39 18.67
C ARG A 5 -5.44 -2.85 17.78
N ASP A 6 -5.21 -1.73 17.11
CA ASP A 6 -6.18 -1.15 16.17
C ASP A 6 -6.53 -2.11 15.02
N LEU A 7 -5.59 -2.98 14.63
CA LEU A 7 -5.81 -4.02 13.61
C LEU A 7 -6.65 -5.20 14.15
N LEU A 8 -6.51 -5.54 15.43
CA LEU A 8 -7.29 -6.61 16.07
C LEU A 8 -8.74 -6.20 16.35
N ASP A 9 -9.00 -4.90 16.51
CA ASP A 9 -10.34 -4.35 16.74
C ASP A 9 -11.14 -4.12 15.44
N LEU A 10 -10.71 -4.72 14.32
CA LEU A 10 -11.38 -4.61 13.03
C LEU A 10 -12.72 -5.36 13.05
N ASP A 11 -13.82 -4.62 12.92
CA ASP A 11 -15.17 -5.19 12.90
C ASP A 11 -15.33 -6.23 11.76
N PRO A 12 -15.59 -7.51 12.07
CA PRO A 12 -15.73 -8.55 11.06
C PRO A 12 -16.99 -8.39 10.20
N ALA A 13 -17.97 -7.60 10.62
CA ALA A 13 -19.20 -7.34 9.86
C ALA A 13 -19.01 -6.33 8.72
N LEU A 14 -17.89 -5.60 8.71
CA LEU A 14 -17.58 -4.67 7.61
C LEU A 14 -17.35 -5.43 6.29
N PRO A 15 -17.75 -4.82 5.15
CA PRO A 15 -17.40 -5.36 3.83
C PRO A 15 -15.90 -5.63 3.70
N LEU A 16 -15.53 -6.70 2.98
CA LEU A 16 -14.12 -7.08 2.79
C LEU A 16 -13.29 -5.92 2.24
N SER A 17 -13.85 -5.13 1.32
CA SER A 17 -13.20 -3.95 0.75
C SER A 17 -12.80 -2.93 1.82
N ASP A 18 -13.70 -2.69 2.77
CA ASP A 18 -13.50 -1.72 3.84
C ASP A 18 -12.49 -2.25 4.86
N ARG A 19 -12.61 -3.52 5.23
CA ARG A 19 -11.67 -4.20 6.11
C ARG A 19 -10.25 -4.09 5.58
N VAL A 20 -10.02 -4.48 4.33
CA VAL A 20 -8.69 -4.45 3.69
C VAL A 20 -8.14 -3.02 3.64
N ARG A 21 -8.95 -2.04 3.21
CA ARG A 21 -8.52 -0.64 3.13
C ARG A 21 -8.19 -0.05 4.51
N ARG A 22 -9.00 -0.32 5.53
CA ARG A 22 -8.80 0.19 6.89
C ARG A 22 -7.54 -0.37 7.55
N VAL A 23 -7.22 -1.64 7.30
CA VAL A 23 -5.96 -2.19 7.81
C VAL A 23 -4.78 -1.59 7.06
N TRP A 24 -4.90 -1.42 5.74
CA TRP A 24 -3.76 -1.09 4.90
C TRP A 24 -3.36 0.39 4.94
N PHE A 25 -4.35 1.29 5.03
CA PHE A 25 -4.14 2.74 5.09
C PHE A 25 -4.42 3.31 6.47
N ALA A 26 -3.80 4.44 6.80
CA ALA A 26 -4.23 5.26 7.92
C ALA A 26 -5.58 5.94 7.60
N PRO A 27 -6.30 6.50 8.61
CA PRO A 27 -7.61 7.12 8.40
C PRO A 27 -7.63 8.25 7.35
N ASP A 28 -6.51 8.94 7.16
CA ASP A 28 -6.31 9.99 6.14
C ASP A 28 -5.95 9.45 4.74
N GLY A 29 -5.92 8.12 4.57
CA GLY A 29 -5.54 7.45 3.33
C GLY A 29 -4.02 7.37 3.09
N SER A 30 -3.20 7.84 4.04
CA SER A 30 -1.74 7.74 3.94
C SER A 30 -1.24 6.31 4.20
N PRO A 31 -0.03 5.96 3.70
CA PRO A 31 0.52 4.64 3.96
C PRO A 31 0.88 4.51 5.44
N ARG A 32 0.55 3.37 6.04
CA ARG A 32 0.94 3.12 7.44
C ARG A 32 2.46 2.93 7.56
N PRO A 33 3.09 3.25 8.70
CA PRO A 33 4.55 3.18 8.86
C PRO A 33 5.15 1.82 8.48
N TRP A 34 4.44 0.74 8.80
CA TRP A 34 4.89 -0.62 8.52
C TRP A 34 4.97 -0.94 7.03
N TRP A 35 4.47 -0.12 6.10
CA TRP A 35 4.73 -0.30 4.66
C TRP A 35 6.23 -0.29 4.33
N PHE A 36 6.99 0.54 5.06
CA PHE A 36 8.38 0.86 4.72
C PHE A 36 9.39 0.07 5.53
N THR A 37 8.98 -0.52 6.65
CA THR A 37 9.85 -1.28 7.55
C THR A 37 9.30 -2.70 7.78
N PRO A 38 10.17 -3.68 8.05
CA PRO A 38 9.75 -4.97 8.62
C PRO A 38 8.95 -4.74 9.91
N ALA A 39 7.94 -5.58 10.16
CA ALA A 39 7.05 -5.43 11.30
C ALA A 39 6.41 -6.77 11.69
N ASP A 40 7.19 -7.70 12.25
CA ASP A 40 6.79 -9.09 12.51
C ASP A 40 5.46 -9.21 13.26
N THR A 41 5.20 -8.35 14.25
CA THR A 41 3.92 -8.35 14.99
C THR A 41 2.74 -7.94 14.12
N VAL A 42 2.92 -6.98 13.22
CA VAL A 42 1.88 -6.57 12.27
C VAL A 42 1.67 -7.68 11.24
N ASP A 43 2.75 -8.28 10.74
CA ASP A 43 2.68 -9.34 9.75
C ASP A 43 1.93 -10.57 10.33
N ALA A 44 2.18 -10.95 11.59
CA ALA A 44 1.42 -12.00 12.26
C ALA A 44 -0.10 -11.71 12.34
N VAL A 45 -0.48 -10.46 12.63
CA VAL A 45 -1.89 -10.05 12.65
C VAL A 45 -2.49 -10.07 11.23
N LEU A 46 -1.77 -9.58 10.23
CA LEU A 46 -2.22 -9.63 8.83
C LEU A 46 -2.41 -11.08 8.34
N ILE A 47 -1.51 -12.00 8.74
CA ILE A 47 -1.62 -13.43 8.45
C ILE A 47 -2.89 -14.00 9.06
N ALA A 48 -3.16 -13.71 10.34
CA ALA A 48 -4.36 -14.21 11.01
C ALA A 48 -5.65 -13.68 10.36
N LEU A 49 -5.67 -12.41 9.96
CA LEU A 49 -6.88 -11.76 9.44
C LEU A 49 -7.17 -12.03 7.96
N PHE A 50 -6.15 -12.12 7.10
CA PHE A 50 -6.35 -12.05 5.64
C PHE A 50 -5.78 -13.22 4.85
N SER A 51 -5.17 -14.24 5.46
CA SER A 51 -4.65 -15.39 4.70
C SER A 51 -5.71 -16.09 3.85
N LYS A 52 -6.94 -16.23 4.39
CA LYS A 52 -8.07 -16.84 3.68
C LYS A 52 -8.50 -15.98 2.48
N ASP A 53 -8.82 -14.71 2.72
CA ASP A 53 -9.32 -13.79 1.68
C ASP A 53 -8.27 -13.53 0.60
N THR A 54 -6.99 -13.47 0.98
CA THR A 54 -5.87 -13.35 0.04
C THR A 54 -5.75 -14.60 -0.82
N GLY A 55 -5.90 -15.79 -0.22
CA GLY A 55 -5.98 -17.05 -0.97
C GLY A 55 -7.13 -17.10 -1.97
N LEU A 56 -8.33 -16.65 -1.57
CA LEU A 56 -9.51 -16.57 -2.42
C LEU A 56 -9.37 -15.53 -3.54
N ALA A 57 -8.76 -14.38 -3.26
CA ALA A 57 -8.46 -13.37 -4.28
C ALA A 57 -7.54 -13.92 -5.37
N LEU A 58 -6.51 -14.70 -4.98
CA LEU A 58 -5.59 -15.33 -5.93
C LEU A 58 -6.28 -16.37 -6.84
N THR A 59 -7.43 -16.92 -6.45
CA THR A 59 -8.22 -17.82 -7.30
C THR A 59 -9.35 -17.09 -8.07
N GLY A 60 -9.42 -15.76 -8.00
CA GLY A 60 -10.46 -14.96 -8.67
C GLY A 60 -11.80 -14.90 -7.94
N ALA A 61 -11.94 -15.51 -6.75
CA ALA A 61 -13.22 -15.57 -6.03
C ALA A 61 -13.74 -14.21 -5.53
N HIS A 62 -12.90 -13.17 -5.61
CA HIS A 62 -13.25 -11.79 -5.25
C HIS A 62 -13.28 -10.83 -6.45
N ASP A 63 -13.38 -11.33 -7.69
CA ASP A 63 -13.39 -10.47 -8.90
C ASP A 63 -14.58 -9.51 -8.96
N ALA A 64 -15.69 -9.78 -8.25
CA ALA A 64 -16.80 -8.83 -8.13
C ALA A 64 -16.36 -7.49 -7.49
N LEU A 65 -15.29 -7.47 -6.68
CA LEU A 65 -14.76 -6.23 -6.10
C LEU A 65 -14.25 -5.24 -7.15
N ARG A 66 -13.93 -5.70 -8.37
CA ARG A 66 -13.45 -4.85 -9.47
C ARG A 66 -14.46 -3.77 -9.89
N ALA A 67 -15.75 -3.97 -9.60
CA ALA A 67 -16.83 -3.12 -10.08
C ALA A 67 -16.86 -1.71 -9.46
N THR A 68 -16.13 -1.46 -8.36
CA THR A 68 -16.10 -0.16 -7.69
C THR A 68 -14.66 0.31 -7.46
N PRO A 69 -14.40 1.63 -7.37
CA PRO A 69 -13.06 2.11 -7.06
C PRO A 69 -12.49 1.56 -5.74
N GLU A 70 -13.31 1.52 -4.69
CA GLU A 70 -12.91 1.05 -3.36
C GLU A 70 -12.63 -0.45 -3.35
N GLY A 71 -13.49 -1.23 -4.02
CA GLY A 71 -13.31 -2.67 -4.17
C GLY A 71 -12.09 -3.02 -5.01
N ALA A 72 -11.84 -2.30 -6.11
CA ALA A 72 -10.66 -2.50 -6.93
C ALA A 72 -9.37 -2.22 -6.15
N LEU A 73 -9.35 -1.18 -5.32
CA LEU A 73 -8.20 -0.89 -4.45
C LEU A 73 -7.98 -2.00 -3.40
N ALA A 74 -9.06 -2.51 -2.80
CA ALA A 74 -8.95 -3.62 -1.85
C ALA A 74 -8.45 -4.91 -2.52
N LEU A 75 -8.97 -5.22 -3.71
CA LEU A 75 -8.52 -6.37 -4.48
C LEU A 75 -7.05 -6.22 -4.89
N LEU A 76 -6.60 -5.02 -5.24
CA LEU A 76 -5.19 -4.74 -5.52
C LEU A 76 -4.30 -5.07 -4.31
N ILE A 77 -4.72 -4.69 -3.10
CA ILE A 77 -4.01 -5.00 -1.87
C ILE A 77 -3.96 -6.53 -1.64
N LEU A 78 -5.07 -7.23 -1.84
CA LEU A 78 -5.14 -8.70 -1.70
C LEU A 78 -4.30 -9.44 -2.74
N LEU A 79 -4.11 -8.88 -3.94
CA LEU A 79 -3.37 -9.54 -5.02
C LEU A 79 -1.86 -9.26 -4.99
N ASP A 80 -1.42 -8.09 -4.52
CA ASP A 80 -0.01 -7.69 -4.61
C ASP A 80 0.63 -7.32 -3.27
N ALA A 81 -0.09 -6.60 -2.42
CA ALA A 81 0.52 -5.99 -1.25
C ALA A 81 0.54 -6.95 -0.04
N LEU A 82 -0.59 -7.63 0.22
CA LEU A 82 -0.71 -8.64 1.28
C LEU A 82 0.13 -9.89 1.00
N PRO A 83 0.13 -10.51 -0.20
CA PRO A 83 0.93 -11.72 -0.44
C PRO A 83 2.40 -11.58 -0.07
N ARG A 84 2.99 -10.39 -0.28
CA ARG A 84 4.38 -10.07 0.06
C ARG A 84 4.67 -9.98 1.55
N ARG A 85 3.62 -9.76 2.36
CA ARG A 85 3.68 -9.77 3.82
C ARG A 85 3.40 -11.17 4.34
N LEU A 86 2.32 -11.80 3.85
CA LEU A 86 1.84 -13.08 4.35
C LEU A 86 2.78 -14.25 4.03
N TRP A 87 3.43 -14.20 2.87
CA TRP A 87 4.27 -15.28 2.35
C TRP A 87 5.66 -14.80 1.95
N ALA A 88 6.22 -13.85 2.72
CA ALA A 88 7.56 -13.32 2.49
C ALA A 88 8.58 -14.45 2.35
N GLY A 89 9.42 -14.38 1.31
CA GLY A 89 10.42 -15.42 1.00
C GLY A 89 9.88 -16.66 0.27
N HIS A 90 8.57 -16.72 -0.03
CA HIS A 90 7.96 -17.80 -0.81
C HIS A 90 7.47 -17.28 -2.17
N ASP A 91 7.53 -18.12 -3.21
CA ASP A 91 6.99 -17.82 -4.55
C ASP A 91 5.55 -17.28 -4.54
N LYS A 92 4.74 -17.72 -3.57
CA LYS A 92 3.35 -17.29 -3.37
C LYS A 92 3.22 -15.78 -3.13
N ALA A 93 4.26 -15.11 -2.62
CA ALA A 93 4.32 -13.65 -2.50
C ALA A 93 4.20 -12.91 -3.84
N SER A 94 4.43 -13.60 -4.95
CA SER A 94 4.37 -13.04 -6.30
C SER A 94 3.24 -13.62 -7.16
N ALA A 95 2.45 -14.54 -6.61
CA ALA A 95 1.42 -15.28 -7.36
C ALA A 95 0.35 -14.36 -7.98
N GLY A 96 0.03 -13.25 -7.32
CA GLY A 96 -0.98 -12.30 -7.78
C GLY A 96 -0.45 -11.18 -8.68
N ASN A 97 0.86 -11.10 -8.97
CA ASN A 97 1.45 -9.98 -9.71
C ASN A 97 0.75 -9.70 -11.05
N ALA A 98 0.49 -10.75 -11.84
CA ALA A 98 -0.14 -10.62 -13.15
C ALA A 98 -1.59 -10.14 -13.04
N ALA A 99 -2.35 -10.70 -12.09
CA ALA A 99 -3.73 -10.30 -11.84
C ALA A 99 -3.84 -8.87 -11.30
N ALA A 100 -2.94 -8.47 -10.39
CA ALA A 100 -2.84 -7.12 -9.87
C ALA A 100 -2.52 -6.10 -10.98
N ARG A 101 -1.58 -6.43 -11.87
CA ARG A 101 -1.27 -5.57 -13.01
C ARG A 101 -2.46 -5.40 -13.96
N ALA A 102 -3.15 -6.48 -14.30
CA ALA A 102 -4.36 -6.41 -15.12
C ALA A 102 -5.43 -5.54 -14.45
N LEU A 103 -5.65 -5.71 -13.14
CA LEU A 103 -6.56 -4.91 -12.36
C LEU A 103 -6.21 -3.41 -12.37
N VAL A 104 -4.93 -3.05 -12.26
CA VAL A 104 -4.48 -1.66 -12.34
C VAL A 104 -4.77 -1.08 -13.72
N ILE A 105 -4.47 -1.81 -14.80
CA ILE A 105 -4.76 -1.38 -16.18
C ILE A 105 -6.26 -1.11 -16.34
N ASP A 106 -7.11 -2.02 -15.88
CA ASP A 106 -8.56 -1.87 -15.96
C ASP A 106 -9.07 -0.70 -15.10
N SER A 107 -8.49 -0.51 -13.92
CA SER A 107 -8.84 0.58 -13.01
C SER A 107 -8.48 1.95 -13.60
N LEU A 108 -7.33 2.06 -14.27
CA LEU A 108 -6.91 3.27 -14.98
C LEU A 108 -7.84 3.58 -16.16
N ARG A 109 -8.24 2.55 -16.93
CA ARG A 109 -9.20 2.70 -18.04
C ARG A 109 -10.56 3.18 -17.55
N GLN A 110 -11.02 2.69 -16.40
CA GLN A 110 -12.29 3.06 -15.78
C GLN A 110 -12.23 4.37 -14.97
N GLY A 111 -11.02 4.93 -14.76
CA GLY A 111 -10.81 6.12 -13.92
C GLY A 111 -11.03 5.89 -12.43
N HIS A 112 -10.98 4.63 -11.96
CA HIS A 112 -11.09 4.28 -10.55
C HIS A 112 -9.94 4.86 -9.72
N ASP A 113 -8.74 4.93 -10.29
CA ASP A 113 -7.53 5.45 -9.66
C ASP A 113 -7.67 6.91 -9.19
N ARG A 114 -8.53 7.69 -9.85
CA ARG A 114 -8.83 9.08 -9.48
C ARG A 114 -9.51 9.21 -8.12
N HIS A 115 -10.19 8.14 -7.67
CA HIS A 115 -10.84 8.05 -6.36
C HIS A 115 -9.93 7.42 -5.30
N TRP A 116 -8.74 6.94 -5.69
CA TRP A 116 -7.80 6.36 -4.75
C TRP A 116 -6.98 7.44 -4.04
N PRO A 117 -6.65 7.22 -2.75
CA PRO A 117 -5.66 8.07 -2.09
C PRO A 117 -4.32 7.98 -2.85
N PRO A 118 -3.44 8.98 -2.73
CA PRO A 118 -2.11 8.95 -3.35
C PRO A 118 -1.34 7.65 -3.06
N ALA A 119 -1.49 7.10 -1.85
CA ALA A 119 -0.88 5.82 -1.47
C ALA A 119 -1.43 4.61 -2.26
N GLY A 120 -2.69 4.64 -2.68
CA GLY A 120 -3.27 3.63 -3.58
C GLY A 120 -2.66 3.71 -4.99
N ARG A 121 -2.44 4.93 -5.49
CA ARG A 121 -1.74 5.15 -6.76
C ARG A 121 -0.27 4.74 -6.70
N LEU A 122 0.39 4.88 -5.55
CA LEU A 122 1.72 4.32 -5.29
C LEU A 122 1.73 2.78 -5.43
N LEU A 123 0.73 2.07 -4.89
CA LEU A 123 0.60 0.61 -5.05
C LEU A 123 0.40 0.21 -6.52
N ALA A 124 -0.40 0.98 -7.26
CA ALA A 124 -0.58 0.75 -8.69
C ALA A 124 0.74 0.88 -9.47
N GLY A 125 1.52 1.93 -9.19
CA GLY A 125 2.85 2.10 -9.76
C GLY A 125 3.80 0.94 -9.41
N LEU A 126 3.76 0.45 -8.17
CA LEU A 126 4.55 -0.70 -7.74
C LEU A 126 4.22 -1.99 -8.51
N CYS A 127 2.95 -2.22 -8.84
CA CYS A 127 2.56 -3.41 -9.62
C CYS A 127 3.24 -3.44 -10.99
N PHE A 128 3.32 -2.27 -11.63
CA PHE A 128 4.04 -2.10 -12.88
C PHE A 128 5.56 -2.19 -12.72
N LEU A 129 6.14 -1.53 -11.71
CA LEU A 129 7.59 -1.55 -11.46
C LEU A 129 8.14 -2.94 -11.13
N ARG A 130 7.29 -3.89 -10.73
CA ARG A 130 7.66 -5.30 -10.49
C ARG A 130 7.44 -6.20 -11.69
N SER A 131 6.85 -5.68 -12.77
CA SER A 131 6.76 -6.36 -14.05
C SER A 131 8.16 -6.54 -14.64
N PRO A 132 8.44 -7.69 -15.29
CA PRO A 132 9.65 -7.82 -16.10
C PRO A 132 9.59 -6.99 -17.40
N ASP A 133 8.43 -6.50 -17.81
CA ASP A 133 8.24 -5.71 -19.02
C ASP A 133 8.73 -4.25 -18.83
N PRO A 134 9.69 -3.76 -19.64
CA PRO A 134 10.17 -2.38 -19.58
C PRO A 134 9.07 -1.33 -19.79
N ILE A 135 8.07 -1.60 -20.63
CA ILE A 135 6.96 -0.68 -20.90
C ILE A 135 6.11 -0.52 -19.65
N ASP A 136 5.86 -1.62 -18.93
CA ASP A 136 5.22 -1.55 -17.63
C ASP A 136 6.06 -0.73 -16.66
N GLN A 137 7.37 -0.97 -16.59
CA GLN A 137 8.23 -0.21 -15.68
C GLN A 137 8.21 1.31 -15.97
N GLU A 138 8.10 1.72 -17.23
CA GLU A 138 7.89 3.13 -17.61
C GLU A 138 6.56 3.68 -17.12
N ARG A 139 5.46 2.94 -17.30
CA ARG A 139 4.15 3.31 -16.74
C ARG A 139 4.19 3.44 -15.23
N GLY A 140 4.83 2.48 -14.56
CA GLY A 140 5.00 2.46 -13.12
C GLY A 140 5.79 3.67 -12.62
N PHE A 141 6.90 4.00 -13.29
CA PHE A 141 7.69 5.19 -12.98
C PHE A 141 6.84 6.46 -13.12
N ALA A 142 6.18 6.66 -14.27
CA ALA A 142 5.37 7.84 -14.53
C ALA A 142 4.25 8.02 -13.51
N LEU A 143 3.59 6.93 -13.10
CA LEU A 143 2.54 6.97 -12.08
C LEU A 143 3.06 7.40 -10.71
N VAL A 144 4.23 6.93 -10.30
CA VAL A 144 4.81 7.29 -8.99
C VAL A 144 5.42 8.70 -9.02
N ASP A 145 6.09 9.07 -10.11
CA ASP A 145 6.67 10.41 -10.29
C ASP A 145 5.60 11.50 -10.25
N ALA A 146 4.45 11.27 -10.89
CA ALA A 146 3.29 12.17 -10.86
C ALA A 146 2.72 12.43 -9.46
N LEU A 147 3.09 11.65 -8.44
CA LEU A 147 2.71 11.91 -7.05
C LEU A 147 3.52 13.06 -6.42
N GLY A 148 4.59 13.52 -7.06
CA GLY A 148 5.43 14.63 -6.57
C GLY A 148 6.16 14.30 -5.26
N ARG A 149 6.42 13.01 -5.00
CA ARG A 149 6.99 12.49 -3.76
C ARG A 149 8.30 11.74 -4.05
N PRO A 150 9.45 12.43 -4.05
CA PRO A 150 10.74 11.80 -4.39
C PRO A 150 11.13 10.69 -3.41
N ASP A 151 10.69 10.78 -2.15
CA ASP A 151 10.86 9.72 -1.15
C ASP A 151 10.07 8.45 -1.51
N TRP A 152 8.84 8.60 -2.01
CA TRP A 152 8.03 7.48 -2.47
C TRP A 152 8.56 6.89 -3.77
N LEU A 153 9.06 7.73 -4.68
CA LEU A 153 9.67 7.28 -5.92
C LEU A 153 10.93 6.44 -5.66
N ALA A 154 11.84 6.93 -4.82
CA ALA A 154 13.04 6.20 -4.43
C ALA A 154 12.70 4.84 -3.80
N TRP A 155 11.75 4.83 -2.87
CA TRP A 155 11.29 3.60 -2.24
C TRP A 155 10.63 2.65 -3.24
N ALA A 156 9.79 3.15 -4.15
CA ALA A 156 9.11 2.33 -5.14
C ALA A 156 10.07 1.66 -6.12
N LEU A 157 11.12 2.38 -6.53
CA LEU A 157 12.17 1.85 -7.39
C LEU A 157 13.00 0.78 -6.69
N GLN A 158 13.30 0.95 -5.40
CA GLN A 158 13.97 -0.07 -4.58
C GLN A 158 13.12 -1.34 -4.43
N LYS A 159 11.79 -1.20 -4.31
CA LYS A 159 10.85 -2.33 -4.14
C LYS A 159 10.34 -2.91 -5.46
N GLY A 160 10.61 -2.25 -6.58
CA GLY A 160 10.39 -2.75 -7.93
C GLY A 160 11.48 -3.73 -8.36
N LYS A 161 11.32 -4.31 -9.55
CA LYS A 161 12.40 -4.99 -10.27
C LYS A 161 13.21 -4.04 -11.15
N ALA A 162 12.74 -2.81 -11.34
CA ALA A 162 13.43 -1.74 -12.08
C ALA A 162 14.70 -1.20 -11.39
N GLY A 163 14.96 -1.61 -10.14
CA GLY A 163 16.07 -1.11 -9.32
C GLY A 163 17.46 -1.43 -9.87
N GLU A 164 17.72 -2.62 -10.40
CA GLU A 164 19.11 -2.98 -10.76
C GLU A 164 19.66 -2.21 -11.97
N ALA A 165 18.81 -1.80 -12.92
CA ALA A 165 19.25 -1.12 -14.15
C ALA A 165 19.10 0.42 -14.13
N ARG A 166 18.15 0.98 -13.35
CA ARG A 166 17.87 2.44 -13.32
C ARG A 166 18.36 3.18 -12.06
N LEU A 167 18.75 2.49 -10.99
CA LEU A 167 19.37 3.14 -9.81
C LEU A 167 20.66 3.91 -10.13
N PRO A 168 21.51 3.50 -11.11
CA PRO A 168 22.72 4.26 -11.46
C PRO A 168 22.46 5.61 -12.13
N SER A 169 21.33 5.78 -12.83
CA SER A 169 21.03 6.98 -13.63
C SER A 169 20.15 8.02 -12.92
N LEU A 170 19.57 7.67 -11.78
CA LEU A 170 18.80 8.60 -10.95
C LEU A 170 19.73 9.26 -9.94
N ASN A 171 20.19 10.48 -10.26
CA ASN A 171 20.92 11.31 -9.31
C ASN A 171 19.97 11.77 -8.20
N PHE A 172 19.96 11.04 -7.08
CA PHE A 172 19.31 11.49 -5.85
C PHE A 172 20.24 12.47 -5.10
N PRO A 173 19.81 13.71 -4.79
CA PRO A 173 20.63 14.63 -4.04
C PRO A 173 21.04 14.03 -2.69
N GLY A 174 22.35 13.99 -2.42
CA GLY A 174 22.91 13.45 -1.18
C GLY A 174 23.12 11.93 -1.12
N THR A 175 22.98 11.23 -2.26
CA THR A 175 23.21 9.76 -2.32
C THR A 175 24.33 9.42 -3.30
N PRO A 176 25.22 8.45 -3.00
CA PRO A 176 26.23 8.01 -3.96
C PRO A 176 25.59 7.47 -5.25
N PRO A 177 26.21 7.69 -6.43
CA PRO A 177 25.71 7.15 -7.69
C PRO A 177 25.55 5.62 -7.60
N GLY A 178 24.41 5.10 -8.05
CA GLY A 178 24.08 3.67 -7.97
C GLY A 178 23.57 3.19 -6.61
N LYS A 179 23.35 4.07 -5.63
CA LYS A 179 22.70 3.73 -4.36
C LYS A 179 21.36 4.45 -4.22
N ALA A 180 20.35 3.73 -3.71
CA ALA A 180 19.11 4.36 -3.28
C ALA A 180 19.37 5.23 -2.02
N PRO A 181 18.69 6.38 -1.85
CA PRO A 181 18.86 7.20 -0.66
C PRO A 181 18.57 6.35 0.59
N PRO A 182 19.33 6.54 1.68
CA PRO A 182 18.96 5.90 2.94
C PRO A 182 17.53 6.32 3.28
N LEU A 183 16.66 5.34 3.51
CA LEU A 183 15.34 5.59 4.08
C LEU A 183 15.58 6.17 5.47
N SER A 184 15.68 7.50 5.60
CA SER A 184 15.53 8.14 6.91
C SER A 184 14.21 7.64 7.48
N PRO A 185 14.10 7.37 8.81
CA PRO A 185 12.81 7.09 9.41
C PRO A 185 11.91 8.25 8.99
N LEU A 186 10.92 7.94 8.15
CA LEU A 186 10.05 8.90 7.49
C LEU A 186 9.69 9.94 8.55
N SER A 187 10.20 11.16 8.38
CA SER A 187 10.04 12.18 9.41
C SER A 187 8.53 12.35 9.59
N ALA A 188 8.03 11.87 10.73
CA ALA A 188 6.63 11.97 11.13
C ALA A 188 6.15 13.44 11.16
N SER A 189 7.08 14.39 11.00
CA SER A 189 6.92 15.83 10.90
C SER A 189 6.16 16.33 9.65
N LYS A 190 5.88 15.48 8.63
CA LYS A 190 5.10 15.89 7.45
C LYS A 190 3.59 15.57 7.51
N TYR A 191 3.10 14.98 8.60
CA TYR A 191 1.67 14.88 8.85
C TYR A 191 1.19 16.17 9.53
N PRO A 192 0.14 16.85 9.05
CA PRO A 192 -0.48 17.91 9.84
C PRO A 192 -0.90 17.31 11.20
N ALA A 193 -0.61 18.03 12.29
CA ALA A 193 -1.05 17.61 13.62
C ALA A 193 -2.58 17.36 13.60
N PRO A 194 -3.08 16.31 14.28
CA PRO A 194 -4.51 16.08 14.37
C PRO A 194 -5.20 17.33 14.95
N PRO A 195 -6.41 17.71 14.46
CA PRO A 195 -7.15 18.82 15.04
C PRO A 195 -7.36 18.58 16.54
N PRO A 196 -7.34 19.62 17.39
CA PRO A 196 -7.56 19.47 18.81
C PRO A 196 -8.91 18.77 19.05
N ALA A 197 -8.92 17.82 19.99
CA ALA A 197 -10.12 17.10 20.37
C ALA A 197 -11.25 18.11 20.73
N PRO A 198 -12.52 17.84 20.36
CA PRO A 198 -13.62 18.69 20.79
C PRO A 198 -13.65 18.73 22.33
N GLU A 199 -13.76 19.94 22.89
CA GLU A 199 -13.88 20.16 24.33
C GLU A 199 -14.94 19.23 24.92
N SER A 200 -14.55 18.43 25.90
CA SER A 200 -15.48 17.58 26.64
C SER A 200 -16.50 18.48 27.37
N PRO A 201 -17.81 18.19 27.29
CA PRO A 201 -18.80 18.97 28.03
C PRO A 201 -18.51 18.91 29.54
N PRO A 202 -18.78 19.99 30.30
CA PRO A 202 -18.45 20.06 31.71
C PRO A 202 -19.13 18.94 32.49
N ARG A 203 -18.36 18.22 33.30
CA ARG A 203 -18.87 17.15 34.17
C ARG A 203 -19.92 17.73 35.12
N PRO A 204 -21.06 17.04 35.33
CA PRO A 204 -22.06 17.51 36.28
C PRO A 204 -21.48 17.54 37.70
N ARG A 205 -21.72 18.65 38.41
CA ARG A 205 -21.39 18.78 39.83
C ARG A 205 -22.16 17.71 40.60
N LYS A 206 -21.43 16.87 41.33
CA LYS A 206 -22.03 15.95 42.30
C LYS A 206 -22.58 16.80 43.46
N TYR A 207 -23.88 16.69 43.72
CA TYR A 207 -24.50 17.09 44.98
C TYR A 207 -24.35 15.97 46.00
#